data_AF-A0AAW4LAN5-F1
#
_entry.id   AF-A0AAW4LAN5-F1
#
_cell.length_a   1.000
_cell.length_b   1.000
_cell.length_c   1.000
_cell.angle_alpha   90.00
_cell.angle_beta   90.00
_cell.angle_gamma   90.00
#
_symmetry.space_group_name_H-M   'P 1'
#
loop_
_entity.id
_entity.type
_entity.pdbx_description
1 polymer ?
#
loop_
_entity_poly.entity_id
_entity_poly.type
_entity_poly.pdbx_seq_one_letter_code
_entity_poly.pdbx_strand_id
1 'polypeptide(L)'
;MIEFNFKGISVSATVEMERYDYRDNGGHYKTRFNRNTLVKANFWGFVIDNDLYELATVKSSLNYFMQAYWKRTSKAGSKIELVTVLKRNNCGNSQALYLVARQKDGIHSLEISLVEKGAPAGKIYLNGQEVITLDIAIGKAINLLTPDYNIVEGNI
;
A
#
# COMPACT_ATOMS: atom_id res chain seq x y z
N MET A 1 3.86 16.28 3.66
CA MET A 1 2.58 15.65 3.30
C MET A 1 2.73 15.06 1.89
N ILE A 2 2.35 13.79 1.71
CA ILE A 2 2.24 13.15 0.40
C ILE A 2 0.75 13.00 0.12
N GLU A 3 0.32 13.41 -1.07
CA GLU A 3 -1.03 13.15 -1.57
C GLU A 3 -0.96 12.73 -3.04
N PHE A 4 -1.64 11.64 -3.35
CA PHE A 4 -1.74 11.09 -4.69
C PHE A 4 -3.17 10.62 -4.90
N ASN A 5 -3.77 11.01 -6.02
CA ASN A 5 -5.12 10.63 -6.42
C ASN A 5 -5.10 10.20 -7.88
N PHE A 6 -5.58 8.99 -8.18
CA PHE A 6 -5.60 8.47 -9.53
C PHE A 6 -6.73 7.45 -9.71
N LYS A 7 -7.67 7.74 -10.61
CA LYS A 7 -8.77 6.83 -11.00
C LYS A 7 -9.55 6.22 -9.82
N GLY A 8 -9.77 6.98 -8.74
CA GLY A 8 -10.48 6.51 -7.55
C GLY A 8 -9.63 5.74 -6.54
N ILE A 9 -8.32 5.65 -6.78
CA ILE A 9 -7.32 5.24 -5.80
C ILE A 9 -6.69 6.50 -5.22
N SER A 10 -6.57 6.56 -3.89
CA SER A 10 -5.79 7.61 -3.22
C SER A 10 -4.73 7.04 -2.29
N VAL A 11 -3.58 7.70 -2.26
CA VAL A 11 -2.49 7.40 -1.33
C VAL A 11 -2.13 8.71 -0.65
N SER A 12 -2.16 8.71 0.68
CA SER A 12 -1.85 9.88 1.49
C SER A 12 -0.89 9.50 2.61
N ALA A 13 0.02 10.41 2.94
CA ALA A 13 0.86 10.25 4.10
C ALA A 13 1.14 11.59 4.79
N THR A 14 0.99 11.62 6.11
CA THR A 14 1.34 12.74 6.97
C THR A 14 2.37 12.30 8.00
N VAL A 15 3.25 13.23 8.35
CA VAL A 15 4.25 13.07 9.41
C VAL A 15 4.15 14.31 10.28
N GLU A 16 3.82 14.11 11.54
CA GLU A 16 3.74 15.14 12.56
C GLU A 16 4.83 14.87 13.60
N MET A 17 5.54 15.93 14.00
CA MET A 17 6.59 15.87 14.99
C MET A 17 6.09 16.58 16.24
N GLU A 18 5.84 15.82 17.30
CA GLU A 18 5.51 16.35 18.61
C GLU A 18 6.78 16.48 19.44
N ARG A 19 7.00 17.67 20.01
CA ARG A 19 8.08 17.90 20.96
C ARG A 19 7.48 17.98 22.36
N TYR A 20 8.04 17.23 23.29
CA TYR A 20 7.75 17.42 24.71
C TYR A 20 9.04 17.50 25.51
N ASP A 21 9.06 18.49 26.40
CA ASP A 21 10.13 18.70 27.36
C ASP A 21 9.70 18.09 28.70
N TYR A 22 10.58 17.30 29.33
CA TYR A 22 10.33 16.66 30.61
C TYR A 22 11.56 16.76 31.51
N ARG A 23 11.37 16.59 32.81
CA ARG A 23 12.48 16.44 33.77
C ARG A 23 12.73 14.96 34.03
N ASP A 24 13.98 14.55 34.01
CA ASP A 24 14.35 13.21 34.47
C ASP A 24 14.45 13.14 36.01
N ASN A 25 14.67 11.95 36.55
CA ASN A 25 14.79 11.72 37.99
C ASN A 25 15.95 12.51 38.64
N GLY A 26 16.91 13.02 37.87
CA GLY A 26 18.01 13.87 38.32
C GLY A 26 17.71 15.37 38.28
N GLY A 27 16.50 15.77 37.83
CA GLY A 27 16.10 17.17 37.69
C GLY A 27 16.63 17.86 36.44
N HIS A 28 17.28 17.13 35.53
CA HIS A 28 17.76 17.68 34.26
C HIS A 28 16.61 17.78 33.25
N TYR A 29 16.56 18.88 32.50
CA TYR A 29 15.64 19.03 31.38
C TYR A 29 16.08 18.15 30.21
N LYS A 30 15.16 17.33 29.70
CA LYS A 30 15.31 16.55 28.48
C LYS A 30 14.21 16.90 27.50
N THR A 31 14.56 16.93 26.23
CA THR A 31 13.62 17.11 25.12
C THR A 31 13.49 15.78 24.40
N ARG A 32 12.25 15.33 24.16
CA ARG A 32 11.97 14.17 23.31
C ARG A 32 11.10 14.60 22.14
N PHE A 33 11.42 14.02 20.99
CA PHE A 33 10.65 14.17 19.76
C PHE A 33 9.88 12.87 19.53
N ASN A 34 8.57 12.97 19.40
CA ASN A 34 7.71 11.88 18.96
C ASN A 34 7.30 12.14 17.52
N ARG A 35 7.40 11.11 16.68
CA ARG A 35 7.10 11.19 15.26
C ARG A 35 5.82 10.39 15.00
N ASN A 36 4.72 11.09 14.81
CA ASN A 36 3.45 10.48 14.47
C ASN A 36 3.34 10.41 12.95
N THR A 37 3.26 9.20 12.39
CA THR A 37 3.12 8.99 10.96
C THR A 37 1.78 8.33 10.66
N LEU A 38 1.06 8.87 9.68
CA LEU A 38 -0.16 8.28 9.15
C LEU A 38 0.04 8.03 7.67
N VAL A 39 -0.13 6.78 7.24
CA VAL A 39 -0.08 6.34 5.85
C VAL A 39 -1.39 5.63 5.54
N LYS A 40 -2.09 6.14 4.52
CA LYS A 40 -3.38 5.62 4.11
C LYS A 40 -3.43 5.41 2.60
N ALA A 41 -3.82 4.22 2.20
CA ALA A 41 -4.18 3.88 0.82
C ALA A 41 -5.68 3.54 0.75
N ASN A 42 -6.40 4.12 -0.20
CA ASN A 42 -7.83 3.93 -0.37
C ASN A 42 -8.13 3.50 -1.80
N PHE A 43 -8.87 2.40 -1.95
CA PHE A 43 -9.37 1.88 -3.21
C PHE A 43 -10.91 1.84 -3.15
N TRP A 44 -11.58 2.91 -3.58
CA TRP A 44 -13.06 3.02 -3.55
C TRP A 44 -13.72 2.66 -2.21
N GLY A 45 -13.08 2.96 -1.08
CA GLY A 45 -13.59 2.66 0.26
C GLY A 45 -12.90 1.47 0.94
N PHE A 46 -12.10 0.68 0.22
CA PHE A 46 -11.17 -0.26 0.85
C PHE A 46 -9.96 0.52 1.37
N VAL A 47 -9.95 0.77 2.68
CA VAL A 47 -8.94 1.61 3.35
C VAL A 47 -7.90 0.73 4.03
N ILE A 48 -6.65 0.86 3.61
CA ILE A 48 -5.46 0.34 4.30
C ILE A 48 -4.86 1.51 5.08
N ASP A 49 -4.82 1.41 6.41
CA ASP A 49 -4.40 2.48 7.32
C ASP A 49 -3.28 1.98 8.24
N ASN A 50 -2.07 2.51 8.07
CA ASN A 50 -0.85 2.16 8.81
C ASN A 50 -0.52 0.65 8.86
N ASP A 51 -1.17 -0.18 8.05
CA ASP A 51 -0.90 -1.61 7.95
C ASP A 51 0.23 -1.85 6.95
N LEU A 52 1.46 -1.93 7.48
CA LEU A 52 2.66 -2.15 6.67
C LEU A 52 2.58 -3.46 5.86
N TYR A 53 1.93 -4.50 6.39
CA TYR A 53 1.81 -5.78 5.69
C TYR A 53 0.89 -5.67 4.47
N GLU A 54 -0.30 -5.11 4.64
CA GLU A 54 -1.24 -4.89 3.53
C GLU A 54 -0.64 -3.93 2.48
N LEU A 55 -0.01 -2.83 2.92
CA LEU A 55 0.67 -1.89 2.03
C LEU A 55 1.82 -2.54 1.26
N ALA A 56 2.66 -3.34 1.92
CA ALA A 56 3.75 -4.07 1.29
C ALA A 56 3.23 -5.14 0.32
N THR A 57 2.09 -5.76 0.63
CA THR A 57 1.42 -6.74 -0.26
C THR A 57 0.92 -6.08 -1.53
N VAL A 58 0.32 -4.88 -1.44
CA VAL A 58 -0.04 -4.11 -2.62
C VAL A 58 1.22 -3.75 -3.41
N LYS A 59 2.24 -3.19 -2.75
CA LYS A 59 3.48 -2.78 -3.41
C LYS A 59 4.18 -3.94 -4.13
N SER A 60 4.30 -5.09 -3.48
CA SER A 60 4.95 -6.28 -4.05
C SER A 60 4.16 -6.81 -5.25
N SER A 61 2.83 -6.73 -5.23
CA SER A 61 1.98 -7.11 -6.37
C SER A 61 2.19 -6.20 -7.57
N LEU A 62 2.28 -4.88 -7.36
CA LEU A 62 2.61 -3.92 -8.43
C LEU A 62 4.00 -4.21 -9.00
N ASN A 63 4.99 -4.43 -8.14
CA ASN A 63 6.35 -4.70 -8.56
C ASN A 63 6.47 -6.03 -9.32
N TYR A 64 5.83 -7.10 -8.84
CA TYR A 64 5.78 -8.39 -9.52
C TYR A 64 5.17 -8.26 -10.92
N PHE A 65 4.04 -7.55 -11.03
CA PHE A 65 3.43 -7.26 -12.33
C PHE A 65 4.43 -6.59 -13.26
N MET A 66 5.15 -5.55 -12.80
CA MET A 66 6.11 -4.83 -13.65
C MET A 66 7.30 -5.68 -14.10
N GLN A 67 7.86 -6.48 -13.20
CA GLN A 67 8.94 -7.41 -13.55
C GLN A 67 8.49 -8.43 -14.58
N ALA A 68 7.28 -8.97 -14.43
CA ALA A 68 6.73 -9.93 -15.38
C ALA A 68 6.33 -9.25 -16.70
N TYR A 69 5.72 -8.08 -16.65
CA TYR A 69 5.31 -7.26 -17.79
C TYR A 69 6.50 -7.03 -18.73
N TRP A 70 7.62 -6.49 -18.24
CA TRP A 70 8.79 -6.21 -19.08
C TRP A 70 9.45 -7.45 -19.66
N LYS A 71 9.50 -8.57 -18.92
CA LYS A 71 10.06 -9.83 -19.42
C LYS A 71 9.22 -10.47 -20.52
N ARG A 72 7.91 -10.20 -20.53
CA ARG A 72 6.91 -10.91 -21.33
C ARG A 72 6.35 -10.09 -22.48
N THR A 73 6.45 -8.76 -22.44
CA THR A 73 6.07 -7.87 -23.56
C THR A 73 6.83 -8.16 -24.87
N SER A 74 8.00 -8.80 -24.81
CA SER A 74 8.77 -9.21 -26.00
C SER A 74 8.45 -10.63 -26.49
N LYS A 75 7.74 -11.44 -25.71
CA LYS A 75 7.35 -12.82 -26.05
C LYS A 75 5.85 -12.88 -26.23
N ALA A 76 5.41 -12.73 -27.48
CA ALA A 76 4.01 -12.83 -27.88
C ALA A 76 3.32 -14.04 -27.19
N GLY A 77 2.24 -13.77 -26.44
CA GLY A 77 1.40 -14.81 -25.84
C GLY A 77 1.74 -15.28 -24.42
N SER A 78 2.70 -14.67 -23.72
CA SER A 78 3.06 -15.14 -22.36
C SER A 78 2.22 -14.50 -21.24
N LYS A 79 1.28 -15.26 -20.66
CA LYS A 79 0.42 -14.83 -19.55
C LYS A 79 1.21 -14.48 -18.28
N ILE A 80 0.82 -13.44 -17.55
CA ILE A 80 1.36 -13.14 -16.20
C ILE A 80 0.43 -13.81 -15.18
N GLU A 81 0.99 -14.67 -14.34
CA GLU A 81 0.25 -15.33 -13.26
C GLU A 81 0.36 -14.47 -11.99
N LEU A 82 -0.61 -13.58 -11.82
CA LEU A 82 -0.74 -12.76 -10.62
C LEU A 82 -2.21 -12.68 -10.23
N VAL A 83 -2.51 -13.14 -9.02
CA VAL A 83 -3.79 -12.99 -8.35
C VAL A 83 -3.51 -12.74 -6.87
N THR A 84 -3.59 -11.48 -6.45
CA THR A 84 -3.49 -11.08 -5.05
C THR A 84 -4.87 -10.65 -4.56
N VAL A 85 -5.21 -11.04 -3.32
CA VAL A 85 -6.48 -10.65 -2.69
C VAL A 85 -6.24 -10.23 -1.25
N LEU A 86 -6.70 -9.03 -0.90
CA LEU A 86 -6.82 -8.58 0.48
C LEU A 86 -8.29 -8.62 0.87
N LYS A 87 -8.62 -9.29 1.97
CA LYS A 87 -10.00 -9.48 2.42
C LYS A 87 -10.19 -8.82 3.78
N ARG A 88 -11.30 -8.10 3.95
CA ARG A 88 -11.77 -7.62 5.23
C ARG A 88 -13.18 -8.15 5.48
N ASN A 89 -13.43 -8.61 6.70
CA ASN A 89 -14.73 -9.08 7.11
C ASN A 89 -15.07 -8.46 8.47
N ASN A 90 -15.78 -7.33 8.43
CA ASN A 90 -16.20 -6.62 9.63
C ASN A 90 -17.73 -6.61 9.70
N CYS A 91 -18.32 -7.30 10.69
CA CYS A 91 -19.73 -7.20 11.10
C CYS A 91 -20.74 -7.04 9.95
N GLY A 92 -20.69 -7.90 8.92
CA GLY A 92 -21.65 -7.90 7.80
C GLY A 92 -21.22 -7.07 6.57
N ASN A 93 -20.12 -6.32 6.64
CA ASN A 93 -19.47 -5.69 5.51
C ASN A 93 -18.22 -6.48 5.12
N SER A 94 -18.39 -7.41 4.18
CA SER A 94 -17.28 -8.10 3.55
C SER A 94 -16.79 -7.29 2.35
N GLN A 95 -15.50 -6.96 2.35
CA GLN A 95 -14.83 -6.32 1.22
C GLN A 95 -13.64 -7.18 0.79
N ALA A 96 -13.37 -7.21 -0.50
CA ALA A 96 -12.20 -7.88 -1.06
C ALA A 96 -11.59 -7.01 -2.17
N LEU A 97 -10.32 -6.64 -1.99
CA LEU A 97 -9.52 -5.94 -2.99
C LEU A 97 -8.69 -6.95 -3.77
N TYR A 98 -8.86 -6.96 -5.08
CA TYR A 98 -8.17 -7.85 -6.01
C TYR A 98 -7.14 -7.08 -6.83
N LEU A 99 -5.95 -7.67 -6.99
CA LEU A 99 -4.95 -7.25 -7.95
C LEU A 99 -4.64 -8.44 -8.85
N VAL A 100 -5.07 -8.37 -10.11
CA VAL A 100 -5.03 -9.50 -11.04
C VAL A 100 -4.38 -9.11 -12.34
N ALA A 101 -3.35 -9.84 -12.77
CA ALA A 101 -2.81 -9.62 -14.11
C ALA A 101 -3.76 -10.18 -15.17
N ARG A 102 -4.02 -9.38 -16.19
CA ARG A 102 -4.86 -9.72 -17.34
C ARG A 102 -4.07 -9.56 -18.62
N GLN A 103 -4.46 -10.33 -19.62
CA GLN A 103 -3.95 -10.23 -20.98
C GLN A 103 -5.14 -10.32 -21.93
N LYS A 104 -5.27 -9.32 -22.82
CA LYS A 104 -6.27 -9.30 -23.87
C LYS A 104 -5.63 -8.72 -25.12
N ASP A 105 -5.82 -9.38 -26.26
CA ASP A 105 -5.30 -8.94 -27.57
C ASP A 105 -3.78 -8.63 -27.55
N GLY A 106 -3.01 -9.44 -26.81
CA GLY A 106 -1.56 -9.27 -26.63
C GLY A 106 -1.15 -8.16 -25.65
N ILE A 107 -2.09 -7.37 -25.15
CA ILE A 107 -1.84 -6.28 -24.21
C ILE A 107 -1.99 -6.80 -22.78
N HIS A 108 -0.95 -6.59 -21.96
CA HIS A 108 -0.97 -6.89 -20.54
C HIS A 108 -1.48 -5.69 -19.74
N SER A 109 -2.34 -5.94 -18.76
CA SER A 109 -2.83 -4.93 -17.82
C SER A 109 -2.96 -5.50 -16.42
N LEU A 110 -2.85 -4.64 -15.42
CA LEU A 110 -3.18 -4.99 -14.05
C LEU A 110 -4.62 -4.55 -13.77
N GLU A 111 -5.49 -5.51 -13.51
CA GLU A 111 -6.82 -5.26 -12.96
C GLU A 111 -6.69 -4.98 -11.46
N ILE A 112 -7.21 -3.83 -11.01
CA ILE A 112 -7.46 -3.57 -9.60
C ILE A 112 -8.96 -3.45 -9.42
N SER A 113 -9.55 -4.28 -8.58
CA SER A 113 -11.01 -4.29 -8.36
C SER A 113 -11.39 -4.50 -6.91
N LEU A 114 -12.45 -3.81 -6.49
CA LEU A 114 -13.07 -3.95 -5.18
C LEU A 114 -14.40 -4.70 -5.35
N VAL A 115 -14.58 -5.74 -4.55
CA VAL A 115 -15.86 -6.44 -4.36
C VAL A 115 -16.36 -6.16 -2.95
N GLU A 116 -17.57 -5.66 -2.82
CA GLU A 116 -18.25 -5.42 -1.55
C GLU A 116 -19.55 -6.21 -1.50
N LYS A 117 -19.77 -6.96 -0.41
CA LYS A 117 -20.98 -7.80 -0.23
C LYS A 117 -21.27 -8.71 -1.43
N GLY A 118 -20.23 -9.16 -2.12
CA GLY A 118 -20.32 -10.01 -3.30
C GLY A 118 -20.57 -9.28 -4.62
N ALA A 119 -20.72 -7.94 -4.62
CA ALA A 119 -20.91 -7.13 -5.82
C ALA A 119 -19.68 -6.28 -6.15
N PRO A 120 -19.36 -6.03 -7.43
CA PRO A 120 -18.26 -5.14 -7.80
C PRO A 120 -18.60 -3.68 -7.44
N ALA A 121 -17.75 -3.04 -6.64
CA ALA A 121 -17.91 -1.64 -6.22
C ALA A 121 -16.94 -0.69 -6.95
N GLY A 122 -15.79 -1.19 -7.39
CA GLY A 122 -14.79 -0.40 -8.13
C GLY A 122 -13.92 -1.30 -8.99
N LYS A 123 -13.51 -0.81 -10.16
CA LYS A 123 -12.69 -1.59 -11.09
C LYS A 123 -11.94 -0.70 -12.06
N ILE A 124 -10.64 -0.92 -12.20
CA ILE A 124 -9.79 -0.31 -13.23
C ILE A 124 -8.81 -1.31 -13.83
N TYR A 125 -8.34 -0.97 -15.02
CA TYR A 125 -7.21 -1.63 -15.67
C TYR A 125 -6.08 -0.62 -15.80
N LEU A 126 -4.90 -1.00 -15.33
CA LEU A 126 -3.69 -0.19 -15.39
C LEU A 126 -2.73 -0.78 -16.43
N ASN A 127 -2.19 0.08 -17.28
CA ASN A 127 -1.04 -0.26 -18.12
C ASN A 127 0.27 -0.20 -17.30
N GLY A 128 1.40 -0.61 -17.90
CA GLY A 128 2.68 -0.62 -17.19
C GLY A 128 3.10 0.74 -16.60
N GLN A 129 2.90 1.84 -17.31
CA GLN A 129 3.25 3.18 -16.81
C GLN A 129 2.38 3.58 -15.61
N GLU A 130 1.09 3.26 -15.66
CA GLU A 130 0.16 3.55 -14.56
C GLU A 130 0.48 2.71 -13.32
N VAL A 131 0.88 1.44 -13.50
CA VAL A 131 1.34 0.58 -12.40
C VAL A 131 2.61 1.13 -11.76
N ILE A 132 3.60 1.57 -12.56
CA ILE A 132 4.82 2.22 -12.03
C ILE A 132 4.46 3.46 -11.22
N THR A 133 3.54 4.29 -11.74
CA THR A 133 3.12 5.52 -11.07
C THR A 133 2.53 5.22 -9.69
N LEU A 134 1.66 4.22 -9.60
CA LEU A 134 1.10 3.78 -8.32
C LEU A 134 2.15 3.14 -7.39
N ASP A 135 3.08 2.35 -7.93
CA ASP A 135 4.18 1.73 -7.16
C ASP A 135 5.09 2.78 -6.50
N ILE A 136 5.39 3.86 -7.23
CA ILE A 136 6.17 5.00 -6.71
C ILE A 136 5.39 5.72 -5.60
N ALA A 137 4.11 6.00 -5.81
CA ALA A 137 3.28 6.69 -4.81
C ALA A 137 3.21 5.88 -3.50
N ILE A 138 2.90 4.59 -3.60
CA ILE A 138 2.84 3.68 -2.45
C ILE A 138 4.22 3.51 -1.81
N GLY A 139 5.28 3.35 -2.60
CA GLY A 139 6.65 3.21 -2.08
C GLY A 139 7.10 4.43 -1.29
N LYS A 140 6.84 5.64 -1.80
CA LYS A 140 7.14 6.88 -1.07
C LYS A 140 6.36 7.00 0.23
N ALA A 141 5.10 6.56 0.24
CA ALA A 141 4.27 6.56 1.44
C ALA A 141 4.76 5.53 2.48
N ILE A 142 5.02 4.28 2.08
CA ILE A 142 5.54 3.23 2.95
C ILE A 142 6.87 3.62 3.59
N ASN A 143 7.77 4.28 2.85
CA ASN A 143 9.08 4.70 3.38
C ASN A 143 8.96 5.72 4.53
N LEU A 144 7.79 6.31 4.76
CA LEU A 144 7.56 7.16 5.92
C LEU A 144 7.26 6.35 7.18
N LEU A 145 6.75 5.12 7.06
CA LEU A 145 6.58 4.21 8.19
C LEU A 145 7.97 3.82 8.70
N THR A 146 8.29 4.21 9.93
CA THR A 146 9.44 3.65 10.64
C THR A 146 9.14 2.21 11.03
N PRO A 147 10.10 1.28 10.87
CA PRO A 147 9.96 -0.04 11.48
C PRO A 147 9.85 0.14 13.00
N ASP A 148 8.79 -0.39 13.61
CA ASP A 148 8.74 -0.51 15.07
C ASP A 148 9.70 -1.63 15.48
N TYR A 149 10.92 -1.25 15.87
CA TYR A 149 11.75 -2.10 16.69
C TYR A 149 11.23 -1.96 18.12
N ASN A 150 10.33 -2.84 18.52
CA ASN A 150 10.23 -3.17 19.93
C ASN A 150 11.61 -3.71 20.33
N ILE A 151 12.43 -2.87 20.95
CA ILE A 151 13.56 -3.34 21.74
C ILE A 151 12.90 -4.15 22.83
N VAL A 152 12.82 -5.47 22.64
CA VAL A 152 12.65 -6.37 23.77
C VAL A 152 13.93 -6.14 24.57
N GLU A 153 13.84 -5.31 25.60
CA GLU A 153 14.84 -5.27 26.66
C GLU A 153 14.84 -6.65 27.30
N GLY A 154 15.51 -7.59 26.64
CA GLY A 154 15.95 -8.82 27.23
C GLY A 154 16.98 -8.42 28.27
N ASN A 155 16.60 -8.55 29.53
CA ASN A 155 17.56 -8.70 30.61
C ASN A 155 18.58 -9.77 30.20
N ILE A 156 19.81 -9.34 29.90
CA ILE A 156 21.00 -10.19 29.83
C ILE A 156 21.71 -10.02 31.17
#